data_AF-A0A0G4B1I4-F1
#
_entry.id   AF-A0A0G4B1I4-F1
#
_cell.length_a   1.000
_cell.length_b   1.000
_cell.length_c   1.000
_cell.angle_alpha   90.00
_cell.angle_beta   90.00
_cell.angle_gamma   90.00
#
_symmetry.space_group_name_H-M   'P 1'
#
loop_
_entity.id
_entity.type
_entity.pdbx_description
1 polymer ?
#
loop_
_entity_poly.entity_id
_entity_poly.type
_entity_poly.pdbx_seq_one_letter_code
_entity_poly.pdbx_strand_id
1 'polypeptide(L)'
;MSNEATLISETPTPPSLVMTIEEITAKLADLQDDPTMNTKSVYSPMATDYPDSRFPFVEVHLAYLRKNKMVNARQYISNLEIMIKRR
;
A
#
# COMPACT_ATOMS: atom_id res chain seq x y z
N MET A 1 3.05 44.74 19.59
CA MET A 1 3.82 44.46 18.36
C MET A 1 5.15 43.89 18.82
N SER A 2 5.52 42.64 18.61
CA SER A 2 5.02 41.59 17.71
C SER A 2 5.35 40.24 18.36
N ASN A 3 4.45 39.28 18.18
CA ASN A 3 4.69 37.89 18.56
C ASN A 3 5.59 37.27 17.49
N GLU A 4 6.81 36.90 17.85
CA GLU A 4 7.65 36.05 17.01
C GLU A 4 7.40 34.61 17.42
N ALA A 5 6.45 33.99 16.72
CA ALA A 5 6.18 32.57 16.80
C ALA A 5 7.39 31.84 16.19
N THR A 6 8.34 31.44 17.04
CA THR A 6 9.33 30.43 16.67
C THR A 6 8.59 29.12 16.47
N LEU A 7 8.26 28.87 15.20
CA LEU A 7 7.78 27.61 14.68
C LEU A 7 8.91 26.59 14.84
N ILE A 8 9.01 25.97 16.01
CA ILE A 8 9.76 24.74 16.16
C ILE A 8 9.07 23.71 15.28
N SER A 9 9.70 23.40 14.15
CA SER A 9 9.28 22.33 13.27
C SER A 9 9.15 21.07 14.12
N GLU A 10 7.93 20.57 14.28
CA GLU A 10 7.74 19.18 14.64
C GLU A 10 8.40 18.38 13.53
N THR A 11 9.66 18.01 13.71
CA THR A 11 10.24 16.92 12.93
C THR A 11 9.41 15.69 13.30
N PRO A 12 8.62 15.09 12.39
CA PRO A 12 7.97 13.84 12.71
C PRO A 12 9.09 12.80 12.84
N THR A 13 9.48 12.49 14.07
CA THR A 13 10.30 11.32 14.35
C THR A 13 9.59 10.11 13.71
N PRO A 14 10.28 9.31 12.89
CA PRO A 14 9.63 8.30 12.05
C PRO A 14 9.08 7.19 12.95
N PRO A 15 7.81 6.77 12.81
CA PRO A 15 7.36 5.54 13.42
C PRO A 15 8.04 4.39 12.66
N SER A 16 9.21 3.95 13.11
CA SER A 16 10.03 2.91 12.46
C SER A 16 9.40 1.51 12.43
N LEU A 17 8.07 1.38 12.58
CA LEU A 17 7.35 0.10 12.58
C LEU A 17 6.06 0.08 11.76
N VAL A 18 5.63 1.19 11.15
CA VAL A 18 4.40 1.24 10.35
C VAL A 18 4.69 1.88 9.00
N MET A 19 4.58 1.11 7.92
CA MET A 19 4.70 1.65 6.55
C MET A 19 3.58 2.66 6.29
N THR A 20 3.88 3.76 5.61
CA THR A 20 2.86 4.72 5.16
C THR A 20 2.04 4.17 4.00
N ILE A 21 0.90 4.81 3.72
CA ILE A 21 0.05 4.41 2.59
C ILE A 21 0.80 4.61 1.25
N GLU A 22 1.59 5.66 1.15
CA GLU A 22 2.42 5.96 -0.02
C GLU A 22 3.49 4.89 -0.22
N GLU A 23 4.17 4.46 0.86
CA GLU A 23 5.17 3.40 0.82
C GLU A 23 4.57 2.04 0.45
N ILE A 24 3.41 1.71 1.01
CA ILE A 24 2.65 0.49 0.69
C ILE A 24 2.27 0.50 -0.78
N THR A 25 1.73 1.61 -1.27
CA THR A 25 1.30 1.75 -2.66
C THR A 25 2.47 1.61 -3.63
N ALA A 26 3.59 2.29 -3.34
CA ALA A 26 4.80 2.19 -4.14
C ALA A 26 5.33 0.76 -4.19
N LYS A 27 5.37 0.05 -3.05
CA LYS A 27 5.82 -1.35 -3.03
C LYS A 27 4.89 -2.29 -3.77
N LEU A 28 3.58 -2.13 -3.63
CA LEU A 28 2.62 -2.94 -4.40
C LEU A 28 2.72 -2.66 -5.91
N ALA A 29 3.01 -1.42 -6.31
CA ALA A 29 3.26 -1.06 -7.71
C ALA A 29 4.55 -1.70 -8.24
N ASP A 30 5.65 -1.63 -7.48
CA ASP A 30 6.92 -2.31 -7.81
C ASP A 30 6.69 -3.81 -8.07
N LEU A 31 5.89 -4.47 -7.22
CA LEU A 31 5.55 -5.90 -7.39
C LEU A 31 4.64 -6.16 -8.58
N GLN A 32 3.76 -5.22 -8.92
CA GLN A 32 2.89 -5.34 -10.08
C GLN A 32 3.68 -5.27 -11.39
N ASP A 33 4.69 -4.41 -11.43
CA ASP A 33 5.53 -4.17 -12.60
C ASP A 33 6.66 -5.21 -12.75
N ASP A 34 6.96 -5.98 -11.69
CA ASP A 34 7.96 -7.05 -11.73
C ASP A 34 7.43 -8.29 -12.51
N PRO A 35 8.03 -8.63 -13.68
CA PRO A 35 7.59 -9.76 -14.50
C PRO A 35 7.83 -11.13 -13.84
N THR A 36 8.65 -11.20 -12.79
CA THR A 36 8.86 -12.41 -11.98
C THR A 36 7.74 -12.66 -10.97
N MET A 37 6.83 -11.70 -10.81
CA MET A 37 5.68 -11.79 -9.91
C MET A 37 4.40 -12.14 -10.68
N ASN A 38 3.51 -12.88 -10.02
CA ASN A 38 2.19 -13.23 -10.52
C ASN A 38 1.14 -12.31 -9.90
N THR A 39 1.04 -11.10 -10.45
CA THR A 39 0.06 -10.10 -10.04
C THR A 39 -1.15 -10.14 -10.96
N LYS A 40 -2.32 -10.52 -10.42
CA LYS A 40 -3.57 -10.64 -11.18
C LYS A 40 -4.59 -9.65 -10.64
N SER A 41 -5.28 -8.96 -11.55
CA SER A 41 -6.49 -8.20 -11.21
C SER A 41 -7.63 -9.15 -10.84
N VAL A 42 -8.46 -8.72 -9.89
CA VAL A 42 -9.56 -9.55 -9.38
C VAL A 42 -10.88 -8.93 -9.80
N TYR A 43 -11.77 -9.75 -10.38
CA TYR A 43 -13.13 -9.31 -10.66
C TYR A 43 -13.88 -9.00 -9.37
N SER A 44 -14.57 -7.86 -9.33
CA SER A 44 -15.46 -7.49 -8.24
C SER A 44 -16.65 -6.72 -8.80
N PRO A 45 -17.90 -7.15 -8.51
CA PRO A 45 -19.11 -6.41 -8.88
C PRO A 45 -19.16 -4.99 -8.31
N MET A 46 -18.37 -4.71 -7.28
CA MET A 46 -18.28 -3.39 -6.65
C MET A 46 -17.21 -2.49 -7.29
N ALA A 47 -16.43 -3.00 -8.24
CA ALA A 47 -15.43 -2.23 -8.99
C ALA A 47 -16.08 -1.47 -10.16
N THR A 48 -17.21 -0.80 -9.92
CA THR A 48 -17.96 -0.08 -10.97
C THR A 48 -17.15 1.03 -11.63
N ASP A 49 -16.15 1.55 -10.91
CA ASP A 49 -15.26 2.62 -11.36
C ASP A 49 -14.05 2.12 -12.17
N TYR A 50 -13.89 0.80 -12.33
CA TYR A 50 -12.76 0.18 -13.01
C TYR A 50 -13.19 -0.58 -14.27
N PRO A 51 -12.38 -0.57 -15.35
CA PRO A 51 -12.66 -1.35 -16.55
C PRO A 51 -12.91 -2.82 -16.23
N ASP A 52 -13.89 -3.42 -16.92
CA ASP A 52 -14.31 -4.81 -16.75
C ASP A 52 -14.74 -5.20 -15.33
N SER A 53 -15.02 -4.22 -14.47
CA SER A 53 -15.28 -4.43 -13.05
C SER A 53 -14.17 -5.23 -12.36
N ARG A 54 -12.91 -4.95 -12.73
CA ARG A 54 -11.74 -5.59 -12.15
C ARG A 54 -10.96 -4.60 -11.28
N PHE A 55 -10.74 -4.95 -10.02
CA PHE A 55 -9.83 -4.20 -9.18
C PHE A 55 -8.37 -4.50 -9.58
N PRO A 56 -7.55 -3.45 -9.79
CA PRO A 56 -6.10 -3.59 -9.95
C PRO A 56 -5.47 -4.28 -8.74
N PHE A 57 -4.36 -4.98 -8.95
CA PHE A 57 -3.66 -5.71 -7.89
C PHE A 57 -3.30 -4.79 -6.71
N VAL A 58 -2.75 -3.60 -6.98
CA VAL A 58 -2.46 -2.58 -5.95
C VAL A 58 -3.70 -2.24 -5.13
N GLU A 59 -4.82 -1.95 -5.78
CA GLU A 59 -6.07 -1.54 -5.12
C GLU A 59 -6.66 -2.64 -4.24
N VAL A 60 -6.60 -3.90 -4.68
CA VAL A 60 -7.06 -5.05 -3.88
C VAL A 60 -6.30 -5.12 -2.56
N HIS A 61 -4.98 -5.06 -2.62
CA HIS A 61 -4.12 -5.20 -1.44
C HIS A 61 -4.17 -3.95 -0.55
N LEU A 62 -4.28 -2.78 -1.15
CA LEU A 62 -4.44 -1.53 -0.40
C LEU A 62 -5.79 -1.47 0.32
N ALA A 63 -6.89 -1.86 -0.34
CA ALA A 63 -8.20 -1.95 0.28
C ALA A 63 -8.21 -2.95 1.46
N TYR A 64 -7.54 -4.10 1.31
CA TYR A 64 -7.39 -5.07 2.38
C TYR A 64 -6.66 -4.49 3.59
N LEU A 65 -5.50 -3.85 3.40
CA LEU A 65 -4.73 -3.22 4.48
C LEU A 65 -5.49 -2.04 5.12
N ARG A 66 -6.25 -1.28 4.32
CA ARG A 66 -7.11 -0.21 4.83
C ARG A 66 -8.23 -0.75 5.71
N LYS A 67 -8.85 -1.87 5.34
CA LYS A 67 -9.92 -2.52 6.12
C LYS A 67 -9.39 -3.19 7.39
N ASN A 68 -8.19 -3.75 7.35
CA ASN A 68 -7.61 -4.54 8.43
C ASN A 68 -6.46 -3.81 9.14
N LYS A 69 -6.79 -2.81 9.97
CA LYS A 69 -5.81 -1.92 10.64
C LYS A 69 -4.82 -2.61 11.57
N MET A 70 -5.14 -3.83 12.04
CA MET A 70 -4.26 -4.62 12.92
C MET A 70 -3.21 -5.42 12.15
N VAL A 71 -3.32 -5.51 10.81
CA VAL A 71 -2.35 -6.23 9.99
C VAL A 71 -1.08 -5.40 9.84
N ASN A 72 0.07 -6.00 10.17
CA ASN A 72 1.36 -5.38 9.88
C ASN A 72 1.59 -5.38 8.36
N ALA A 73 1.56 -4.20 7.74
CA ALA A 73 1.68 -4.04 6.30
C ALA A 73 3.02 -4.57 5.75
N ARG A 74 4.12 -4.37 6.48
CA ARG A 74 5.45 -4.87 6.07
C ARG A 74 5.47 -6.38 5.99
N GLN A 75 5.00 -7.06 7.04
CA GLN A 75 4.94 -8.52 7.06
C GLN A 75 3.97 -9.06 5.99
N TYR A 76 2.84 -8.38 5.80
CA TYR A 76 1.87 -8.74 4.78
C TYR A 76 2.47 -8.71 3.37
N ILE A 77 3.15 -7.62 3.01
CA ILE A 77 3.78 -7.48 1.69
C ILE A 77 4.89 -8.52 1.50
N SER A 78 5.76 -8.74 2.50
CA SER A 78 6.81 -9.78 2.40
C SER A 78 6.23 -11.19 2.21
N ASN A 79 5.12 -11.51 2.89
CA ASN A 79 4.45 -12.79 2.67
C ASN A 79 3.84 -12.87 1.26
N LEU A 80 3.23 -11.78 0.80
CA LEU A 80 2.64 -11.68 -0.53
C LEU A 80 3.68 -11.93 -1.61
N GLU A 81 4.86 -11.30 -1.52
CA GLU A 81 5.99 -11.50 -2.43
C GLU A 81 6.37 -12.97 -2.59
N ILE A 82 6.48 -13.69 -1.48
CA ILE A 82 6.81 -15.12 -1.48
C ILE A 82 5.72 -15.94 -2.18
N MET A 83 4.45 -15.59 -1.96
CA MET A 83 3.31 -16.31 -2.52
C MET A 83 3.14 -16.09 -4.03
N ILE A 84 3.41 -14.88 -4.52
CA ILE A 84 3.17 -14.51 -5.92
C ILE A 84 4.38 -14.72 -6.82
N LYS A 85 5.57 -14.97 -6.26
CA LYS A 85 6.78 -15.21 -7.06
C LYS A 85 6.60 -16.42 -7.98
N ARG A 86 6.82 -16.22 -9.27
CA ARG A 86 6.83 -17.28 -10.28
C ARG A 86 8.02 -18.22 -10.00
N ARG A 87 7.79 -19.52 -10.07
CA ARG A 87 8.79 -20.57 -9.88
C ARG A 87 9.09 -21.26 -11.19
#